data_AF-A0A4R0FAB1-F1
#
_entry.id   AF-A0A4R0FAB1-F1
#
_cell.length_a   1.000
_cell.length_b   1.000
_cell.length_c   1.000
_cell.angle_alpha   90.00
_cell.angle_beta   90.00
_cell.angle_gamma   90.00
#
_symmetry.space_group_name_H-M   'P 1'
#
loop_
_entity.id
_entity.type
_entity.pdbx_description
1 polymer ?
#
loop_
_entity_poly.entity_id
_entity_poly.type
_entity_poly.pdbx_seq_one_letter_code
_entity_poly.pdbx_strand_id
1 'polypeptide(L)'
;MGYLDTLIQQCYIAKTALPVQEFIFSTLDDLPKISKAIYIIEQVDGDINQTFNHFLTFKEQATHACAKLNAPCAVMYVGSSITGLKNRLKQHLGLGHKGTYALHLNQWFQGQFKITIQQYEVENQVLQLIEDDLSDQLKPAFGKSGANNK
;
A
#
# COMPACT_ATOMS: atom_id res chain seq x y z
N MET A 1 -10.66 31.20 4.18
CA MET A 1 -11.03 29.82 4.56
C MET A 1 -10.05 29.39 5.65
N GLY A 2 -10.54 28.94 6.80
CA GLY A 2 -9.65 28.51 7.89
C GLY A 2 -9.02 27.15 7.61
N TYR A 3 -7.99 26.77 8.38
CA TYR A 3 -7.34 25.47 8.25
C TYR A 3 -8.32 24.29 8.36
N LEU A 4 -9.24 24.35 9.33
CA LEU A 4 -10.24 23.29 9.53
C LEU A 4 -11.23 23.20 8.38
N ASP A 5 -11.61 24.33 7.77
CA ASP A 5 -12.51 24.34 6.61
C ASP A 5 -11.85 23.65 5.41
N THR A 6 -10.55 23.92 5.18
CA THR A 6 -9.77 23.27 4.13
C THR A 6 -9.69 21.75 4.36
N LEU A 7 -9.43 21.32 5.60
CA LEU A 7 -9.37 19.89 5.94
C LEU A 7 -10.74 19.21 5.72
N ILE A 8 -11.82 19.83 6.17
CA ILE A 8 -13.19 19.33 5.95
C ILE A 8 -13.46 19.19 4.44
N GLN A 9 -13.10 20.19 3.64
CA GLN A 9 -13.25 20.14 2.19
C GLN A 9 -12.42 19.00 1.58
N GLN A 10 -11.17 18.82 2.01
CA GLN A 10 -10.31 17.72 1.55
C GLN A 10 -10.90 16.35 1.89
N CYS A 11 -11.49 16.18 3.07
CA CYS A 11 -12.20 14.96 3.45
C CYS A 11 -13.41 14.69 2.55
N TYR A 12 -14.19 15.72 2.21
CA TYR A 12 -15.31 15.57 1.27
C TYR A 12 -14.82 15.14 -0.12
N ILE A 13 -13.73 15.74 -0.61
CA ILE A 13 -13.13 15.35 -1.89
C ILE A 13 -12.65 13.89 -1.82
N ALA A 14 -11.90 13.52 -0.78
CA ALA A 14 -11.40 12.15 -0.62
C ALA A 14 -12.53 11.11 -0.61
N LYS A 15 -13.62 11.38 0.12
CA LYS A 15 -14.79 10.50 0.21
C LYS A 15 -15.52 10.29 -1.11
N THR A 16 -15.49 11.28 -2.00
CA THR A 16 -16.23 11.28 -3.28
C THR A 16 -15.36 11.00 -4.50
N ALA A 17 -14.03 11.02 -4.32
CA ALA A 17 -13.07 10.76 -5.38
C ALA A 17 -13.18 9.30 -5.85
N LEU A 18 -13.27 9.13 -7.15
CA LEU A 18 -13.17 7.83 -7.81
C LEU A 18 -11.85 7.74 -8.57
N PRO A 19 -11.26 6.54 -8.69
CA PRO A 19 -10.08 6.37 -9.52
C PRO A 19 -10.42 6.65 -10.98
N VAL A 20 -9.54 7.38 -11.66
CA VAL A 20 -9.67 7.63 -13.11
C VAL A 20 -9.31 6.39 -13.92
N GLN A 21 -8.51 5.50 -13.35
CA GLN A 21 -8.15 4.22 -13.91
C GLN A 21 -7.90 3.21 -12.79
N GLU A 22 -8.38 1.98 -12.97
CA GLU A 22 -8.10 0.85 -12.08
C GLU A 22 -7.66 -0.35 -12.93
N PHE A 23 -6.61 -1.04 -12.49
CA PHE A 23 -6.13 -2.25 -13.16
C PHE A 23 -5.32 -3.14 -12.21
N ILE A 24 -5.22 -4.42 -12.58
CA ILE A 24 -4.35 -5.38 -11.90
C ILE A 24 -2.95 -5.27 -12.49
N PHE A 25 -1.97 -5.05 -11.62
CA PHE A 25 -0.56 -5.07 -11.97
C PHE A 25 -0.14 -6.46 -12.48
N SER A 26 0.44 -6.51 -13.67
CA SER A 26 1.03 -7.71 -14.26
C SER A 26 2.55 -7.70 -14.14
N THR A 27 3.20 -6.69 -14.74
CA THR A 27 4.65 -6.57 -14.81
C THR A 27 5.10 -5.13 -14.56
N LEU A 28 6.36 -4.96 -14.18
CA LEU A 28 6.95 -3.63 -13.96
C LEU A 28 7.15 -2.84 -15.27
N ASP A 29 7.18 -3.51 -16.41
CA ASP A 29 7.48 -2.89 -17.71
C ASP A 29 6.23 -2.36 -18.40
N ASP A 30 5.08 -2.97 -18.12
CA ASP A 30 3.77 -2.52 -18.61
C ASP A 30 3.14 -1.43 -17.73
N LEU A 31 3.82 -1.00 -16.67
CA LEU A 31 3.27 -0.01 -15.76
C LEU A 31 3.17 1.36 -16.46
N PRO A 32 1.96 1.92 -16.65
CA PRO A 32 1.81 3.22 -17.27
C PRO A 32 2.49 4.30 -16.41
N LYS A 33 2.84 5.41 -17.05
CA LYS A 33 3.45 6.55 -16.36
C LYS A 33 2.38 7.27 -15.52
N ILE A 34 2.14 6.75 -14.33
CA ILE A 34 1.20 7.31 -13.36
C ILE A 34 1.95 8.19 -12.39
N SER A 35 1.43 9.40 -12.15
CA SER A 35 1.88 10.26 -11.06
C SER A 35 1.30 9.74 -9.75
N LYS A 36 -0.02 9.80 -9.58
CA LYS A 36 -0.68 9.55 -8.30
C LYS A 36 -1.51 8.28 -8.32
N ALA A 37 -1.16 7.34 -7.45
CA ALA A 37 -1.88 6.08 -7.33
C ALA A 37 -1.96 5.58 -5.90
N ILE A 38 -3.05 4.88 -5.59
CA ILE A 38 -3.12 3.91 -4.50
C ILE A 38 -2.82 2.52 -5.08
N TYR A 39 -2.11 1.69 -4.33
CA TYR A 39 -1.93 0.28 -4.64
C TYR A 39 -2.31 -0.57 -3.43
N ILE A 40 -2.99 -1.67 -3.72
CA ILE A 40 -3.49 -2.63 -2.73
C ILE A 40 -2.87 -3.98 -3.06
N ILE A 41 -2.15 -4.57 -2.11
CA ILE A 41 -1.52 -5.88 -2.24
C ILE A 41 -2.31 -6.87 -1.42
N GLU A 42 -2.78 -7.94 -2.05
CA GLU A 42 -3.65 -8.94 -1.46
C GLU A 42 -3.11 -10.33 -1.74
N GLN A 43 -3.19 -11.26 -0.78
CA GLN A 43 -3.01 -12.68 -1.10
C GLN A 43 -4.27 -13.20 -1.80
N VAL A 44 -4.10 -14.05 -2.80
CA VAL A 44 -5.22 -14.59 -3.60
C VAL A 44 -5.80 -15.84 -2.93
N ASP A 45 -4.94 -16.67 -2.37
CA ASP A 45 -5.27 -17.94 -1.74
C ASP A 45 -4.35 -18.23 -0.53
N GLY A 46 -4.62 -19.35 0.16
CA GLY A 46 -3.83 -19.79 1.30
C GLY A 46 -4.35 -19.35 2.68
N ASP A 47 -3.65 -19.76 3.73
CA ASP A 47 -4.01 -19.47 5.12
C ASP A 47 -3.46 -18.10 5.55
N ILE A 48 -4.37 -17.20 5.91
CA ILE A 48 -4.05 -15.82 6.33
C ILE A 48 -3.15 -15.79 7.58
N ASN A 49 -3.38 -16.68 8.54
CA ASN A 49 -2.60 -16.75 9.77
C ASN A 49 -1.19 -17.27 9.47
N GLN A 50 -1.08 -18.24 8.57
CA GLN A 50 0.22 -18.73 8.12
C GLN A 50 1.01 -17.63 7.42
N THR A 51 0.40 -16.90 6.49
CA THR A 51 1.03 -15.75 5.82
C THR A 51 1.50 -14.71 6.82
N PHE A 52 0.67 -14.37 7.80
CA PHE A 52 1.02 -13.42 8.86
C PHE A 52 2.24 -13.90 9.66
N ASN A 53 2.24 -15.16 10.08
CA ASN A 53 3.34 -15.75 10.85
C ASN A 53 4.64 -15.84 10.04
N HIS A 54 4.58 -16.17 8.75
CA HIS A 54 5.78 -16.17 7.89
C HIS A 54 6.42 -14.78 7.81
N PHE A 55 5.62 -13.71 7.67
CA PHE A 55 6.16 -12.35 7.68
C PHE A 55 6.73 -11.96 9.05
N LEU A 56 6.07 -12.36 10.15
CA LEU A 56 6.58 -12.15 11.51
C LEU A 56 7.96 -12.79 11.66
N THR A 57 8.11 -14.07 11.31
CA THR A 57 9.40 -14.78 11.36
C THR A 57 10.45 -14.12 10.47
N PHE A 58 10.09 -13.68 9.26
CA PHE A 58 11.01 -12.95 8.39
C PHE A 58 11.46 -11.61 9.00
N LYS A 59 10.54 -10.85 9.60
CA LYS A 59 10.85 -9.57 10.26
C LYS A 59 11.80 -9.75 11.46
N GLU A 60 11.63 -10.83 12.22
CA GLU A 60 12.48 -11.16 13.39
C GLU A 60 13.94 -11.45 13.00
N GLN A 61 14.21 -11.85 11.75
CA GLN A 61 15.58 -12.02 11.25
C GLN A 61 16.35 -10.69 11.17
N ALA A 62 15.65 -9.55 11.21
CA ALA A 62 16.23 -8.20 11.18
C ALA A 62 17.18 -7.92 10.00
N THR A 63 17.03 -8.67 8.89
CA THR A 63 17.85 -8.50 7.68
C THR A 63 17.36 -7.38 6.76
N HIS A 64 16.09 -6.96 6.92
CA HIS A 64 15.42 -5.95 6.12
C HIS A 64 14.57 -5.04 7.00
N ALA A 65 14.45 -3.76 6.62
CA ALA A 65 13.44 -2.87 7.17
C ALA A 65 12.07 -3.31 6.64
N CYS A 66 11.27 -3.91 7.51
CA CYS A 66 9.97 -4.47 7.13
C CYS A 66 8.83 -3.57 7.56
N ALA A 67 7.74 -3.57 6.80
CA ALA A 67 6.48 -2.93 7.16
C ALA A 67 6.05 -3.27 8.60
N LYS A 68 5.24 -2.38 9.20
CA LYS A 68 4.68 -2.59 10.54
C LYS A 68 3.71 -3.78 10.51
N LEU A 69 3.67 -4.56 11.58
CA LEU A 69 2.70 -5.64 11.78
C LEU A 69 1.39 -5.08 12.32
N ASN A 70 0.26 -5.56 11.76
CA ASN A 70 -1.08 -5.30 12.28
C ASN A 70 -1.70 -6.64 12.74
N ALA A 71 -2.72 -7.14 12.04
CA ALA A 71 -3.42 -8.40 12.35
C ALA A 71 -3.61 -9.24 11.08
N PRO A 72 -3.78 -10.57 11.16
CA PRO A 72 -4.00 -11.41 9.97
C PRO A 72 -5.16 -10.90 9.09
N CYS A 73 -4.87 -10.62 7.82
CA CYS A 73 -5.86 -10.19 6.82
C CYS A 73 -5.43 -10.63 5.40
N ALA A 74 -6.39 -10.89 4.51
CA ALA A 74 -6.10 -11.22 3.12
C ALA A 74 -5.47 -10.03 2.37
N VAL A 75 -5.91 -8.81 2.70
CA VAL A 75 -5.23 -7.59 2.26
C VAL A 75 -3.94 -7.48 3.06
N MET A 76 -2.80 -7.57 2.39
CA MET A 76 -1.50 -7.53 3.03
C MET A 76 -1.00 -6.10 3.23
N TYR A 77 -1.29 -5.18 2.30
CA TYR A 77 -0.79 -3.82 2.35
C TYR A 77 -1.60 -2.86 1.48
N VAL A 78 -1.79 -1.64 1.98
CA VAL A 78 -2.33 -0.50 1.22
C VAL A 78 -1.27 0.60 1.26
N GLY A 79 -1.02 1.25 0.13
CA GLY A 79 -0.12 2.40 0.10
C GLY A 79 -0.36 3.32 -1.08
N SER A 80 0.14 4.56 -0.99
CA SER A 80 0.10 5.52 -2.10
C SER A 80 1.48 5.79 -2.72
N SER A 81 1.47 6.39 -3.92
CA SER A 81 2.65 6.95 -4.57
C SER A 81 2.27 8.20 -5.39
N ILE A 82 3.15 9.20 -5.43
CA ILE A 82 2.95 10.48 -6.17
C ILE A 82 3.91 10.62 -7.37
N THR A 83 5.08 9.98 -7.34
CA THR A 83 6.09 10.09 -8.40
C THR A 83 6.87 8.80 -8.65
N GLY A 84 6.64 7.74 -7.87
CA GLY A 84 7.60 6.62 -7.74
C GLY A 84 6.96 5.24 -7.63
N LEU A 85 5.80 5.01 -8.28
CA LEU A 85 5.05 3.77 -8.14
C LEU A 85 5.89 2.54 -8.51
N LYS A 86 6.57 2.54 -9.66
CA LYS A 86 7.46 1.44 -10.09
C LYS A 86 8.51 1.10 -9.04
N ASN A 87 9.11 2.11 -8.41
CA ASN A 87 10.12 1.90 -7.36
C ASN A 87 9.50 1.39 -6.06
N ARG A 88 8.30 1.88 -5.68
CA ARG A 88 7.56 1.35 -4.52
C ARG A 88 7.20 -0.11 -4.71
N LEU A 89 6.66 -0.47 -5.87
CA LEU A 89 6.34 -1.87 -6.18
C LEU A 89 7.60 -2.75 -6.17
N LYS A 90 8.71 -2.30 -6.75
CA LYS A 90 10.00 -3.02 -6.65
C LYS A 90 10.41 -3.29 -5.20
N GLN A 91 10.26 -2.33 -4.31
CA GLN A 91 10.57 -2.51 -2.88
C GLN A 91 9.65 -3.55 -2.24
N HIS A 92 8.34 -3.48 -2.49
CA HIS A 92 7.39 -4.47 -1.97
C HIS A 92 7.62 -5.87 -2.53
N LEU A 93 8.03 -5.99 -3.79
CA LEU A 93 8.43 -7.25 -4.41
C LEU A 93 9.79 -7.76 -3.92
N GLY A 94 10.55 -7.00 -3.12
CA GLY A 94 11.88 -7.42 -2.64
C GLY A 94 13.01 -7.24 -3.66
N LEU A 95 12.78 -6.43 -4.69
CA LEU A 95 13.77 -6.02 -5.71
C LEU A 95 14.41 -4.65 -5.39
N GLY A 96 14.08 -4.08 -4.23
CA GLY A 96 14.59 -2.79 -3.76
C GLY A 96 15.71 -2.91 -2.73
N HIS A 97 16.08 -1.78 -2.12
CA HIS A 97 17.09 -1.74 -1.06
C HIS A 97 16.53 -2.32 0.25
N LYS A 98 17.35 -3.11 0.96
CA LYS A 98 16.93 -3.81 2.19
C LYS A 98 16.49 -2.88 3.32
N GLY A 99 17.04 -1.66 3.36
CA GLY A 99 16.72 -0.64 4.36
C GLY A 99 15.41 0.12 4.12
N THR A 100 14.65 -0.18 3.06
CA THR A 100 13.35 0.46 2.82
C THR A 100 12.22 -0.33 3.46
N TYR A 101 11.42 0.32 4.29
CA TYR A 101 10.19 -0.24 4.88
C TYR A 101 9.20 -0.66 3.79
N ALA A 102 9.12 -1.98 3.56
CA ALA A 102 8.26 -2.62 2.58
C ALA A 102 7.92 -4.07 3.00
N LEU A 103 7.22 -4.80 2.14
CA LEU A 103 6.90 -6.22 2.37
C LEU A 103 8.04 -7.16 2.01
N HIS A 104 8.86 -6.84 1.01
CA HIS A 104 9.92 -7.71 0.49
C HIS A 104 9.43 -9.14 0.12
N LEU A 105 8.30 -9.25 -0.57
CA LEU A 105 7.55 -10.49 -0.82
C LEU A 105 8.44 -11.65 -1.32
N ASN A 106 9.34 -11.42 -2.28
CA ASN A 106 10.21 -12.47 -2.83
C ASN A 106 11.16 -13.11 -1.80
N GLN A 107 11.30 -12.55 -0.61
CA GLN A 107 12.18 -13.07 0.44
C GLN A 107 11.50 -14.11 1.34
N TRP A 108 10.17 -14.14 1.40
CA TRP A 108 9.45 -14.96 2.40
C TRP A 108 8.07 -15.46 1.95
N PHE A 109 7.40 -14.76 1.03
CA PHE A 109 6.05 -15.14 0.60
C PHE A 109 6.12 -16.12 -0.57
N GLN A 110 5.44 -17.27 -0.43
CA GLN A 110 5.45 -18.35 -1.43
C GLN A 110 4.10 -18.55 -2.12
N GLY A 111 3.06 -17.81 -1.72
CA GLY A 111 1.71 -17.91 -2.28
C GLY A 111 1.50 -17.03 -3.51
N GLN A 112 0.27 -17.02 -4.02
CA GLN A 112 -0.14 -16.09 -5.06
C GLN A 112 -0.62 -14.77 -4.44
N PHE A 113 -0.23 -13.66 -5.05
CA PHE A 113 -0.71 -12.34 -4.65
C PHE A 113 -1.16 -11.54 -5.87
N LYS A 114 -2.04 -10.58 -5.63
CA LYS A 114 -2.54 -9.63 -6.60
C LYS A 114 -2.20 -8.22 -6.12
N ILE A 115 -1.84 -7.34 -7.06
CA ILE A 115 -1.68 -5.92 -6.77
C ILE A 115 -2.69 -5.16 -7.63
N THR A 116 -3.67 -4.54 -6.98
CA THR A 116 -4.61 -3.61 -7.64
C THR A 116 -4.02 -2.21 -7.60
N ILE A 117 -4.03 -1.49 -8.72
CA ILE A 117 -3.56 -0.11 -8.82
C ILE A 117 -4.73 0.79 -9.20
N GLN A 118 -4.93 1.84 -8.43
CA GLN A 118 -5.97 2.85 -8.60
C GLN A 118 -5.32 4.22 -8.81
N GLN A 119 -5.44 4.79 -10.00
CA GLN A 119 -4.93 6.12 -10.32
C GLN A 119 -5.93 7.20 -9.93
N TYR A 120 -5.45 8.30 -9.33
CA TYR A 120 -6.28 9.43 -8.93
C TYR A 120 -5.73 10.76 -9.44
N GLU A 121 -6.61 11.67 -9.82
CA GLU A 121 -6.26 13.06 -10.19
C GLU A 121 -6.64 14.04 -9.08
N VAL A 122 -6.07 13.84 -7.89
CA VAL A 122 -6.34 14.64 -6.69
C VAL A 122 -5.08 15.25 -6.11
N GLU A 123 -5.20 16.19 -5.17
CA GLU A 123 -4.06 16.73 -4.43
C GLU A 123 -3.39 15.67 -3.53
N ASN A 124 -2.12 15.88 -3.19
CA ASN A 124 -1.37 14.90 -2.39
C ASN A 124 -2.00 14.65 -1.02
N GLN A 125 -2.54 15.70 -0.38
CA GLN A 125 -3.21 15.60 0.91
C GLN A 125 -4.49 14.76 0.80
N VAL A 126 -5.24 14.92 -0.30
CA VAL A 126 -6.44 14.14 -0.59
C VAL A 126 -6.08 12.69 -0.87
N LEU A 127 -5.03 12.43 -1.65
CA LEU A 127 -4.55 11.05 -1.92
C LEU A 127 -4.20 10.32 -0.63
N GLN A 128 -3.56 11.01 0.32
CA GLN A 128 -3.26 10.43 1.63
C GLN A 128 -4.52 10.13 2.44
N LEU A 129 -5.54 11.01 2.40
CA LEU A 129 -6.82 10.73 3.05
C LEU A 129 -7.53 9.51 2.43
N ILE A 130 -7.43 9.32 1.11
CA ILE A 130 -7.94 8.13 0.43
C ILE A 130 -7.17 6.88 0.88
N GLU A 131 -5.84 6.95 0.97
CA GLU A 131 -5.01 5.84 1.50
C GLU A 131 -5.40 5.48 2.94
N ASP A 132 -5.54 6.49 3.80
CA ASP A 132 -5.87 6.31 5.22
C ASP A 132 -7.28 5.69 5.37
N ASP A 133 -8.28 6.15 4.62
CA ASP A 133 -9.65 5.62 4.61
C ASP A 133 -9.69 4.17 4.10
N LEU A 134 -9.01 3.87 2.98
CA LEU A 134 -8.90 2.51 2.46
C LEU A 134 -8.19 1.58 3.44
N SER A 135 -7.12 2.05 4.10
CA SER A 135 -6.44 1.25 5.11
C SER A 135 -7.32 0.99 6.34
N ASP A 136 -8.16 1.94 6.76
CA ASP A 136 -9.10 1.75 7.88
C ASP A 136 -10.19 0.75 7.53
N GLN A 137 -10.73 0.82 6.31
CA GLN A 137 -11.76 -0.09 5.81
C GLN A 137 -11.24 -1.51 5.60
N LEU A 138 -10.08 -1.65 4.95
CA LEU A 138 -9.52 -2.96 4.55
C LEU A 138 -8.70 -3.63 5.65
N LYS A 139 -8.22 -2.86 6.64
CA LYS A 139 -7.44 -3.34 7.80
C LYS A 139 -6.28 -4.26 7.35
N PRO A 140 -5.33 -3.75 6.54
CA PRO A 140 -4.30 -4.58 5.95
C PRO A 140 -3.42 -5.22 7.02
N ALA A 141 -2.93 -6.42 6.72
CA ALA A 141 -2.14 -7.21 7.64
C ALA A 141 -0.83 -6.54 8.05
N PHE A 142 -0.29 -5.74 7.14
CA PHE A 142 0.95 -5.02 7.32
C PHE A 142 0.82 -3.59 6.80
N GLY A 143 1.67 -2.72 7.33
CA GLY A 143 1.72 -1.32 6.95
C GLY A 143 1.36 -0.41 8.12
N LYS A 144 1.53 0.89 7.88
CA LYS A 144 1.27 1.88 8.91
C LYS A 144 -0.22 2.12 9.00
N SER A 145 -0.76 2.13 10.22
CA SER A 145 -2.13 2.58 10.49
C SER A 145 -2.09 4.07 10.83
N GLY A 146 -2.89 4.86 10.11
CA GLY A 146 -3.07 6.30 10.34
C GLY A 146 -1.99 7.20 9.72
N ALA A 147 -2.24 8.51 9.83
CA ALA A 147 -1.52 9.53 9.09
C ALA A 147 0.02 9.43 9.18
N ASN A 148 0.67 9.78 8.07
CA ASN A 148 2.10 10.05 8.05
C ASN A 148 2.41 11.25 8.96
N ASN A 149 2.79 10.99 10.22
CA ASN A 149 3.49 11.97 11.07
C ASN A 149 4.67 12.53 10.26
N LYS A 150 4.46 13.70 9.67
CA LYS A 150 5.48 14.59 9.16
C LYS A 150 5.47 15.83 10.02
#